data_AF-A0A7X8PP69-F1
#
_entry.id   AF-A0A7X8PP69-F1
#
_cell.length_a   1.000
_cell.length_b   1.000
_cell.length_c   1.000
_cell.angle_alpha   90.00
_cell.angle_beta   90.00
_cell.angle_gamma   90.00
#
_symmetry.space_group_name_H-M   'P 1'
#
loop_
_entity.id
_entity.type
_entity.pdbx_description
1 polymer ?
#
loop_
_entity_poly.entity_id
_entity_poly.type
_entity_poly.pdbx_seq_one_letter_code
_entity_poly.pdbx_strand_id
1 'polypeptide(L)'
;MNLSLAVKTCLFKDCFTMNRRAFRSEYWWFVLFGFIAGLVLGILSIIPIIGTLVYAVADIWIWLASLTVSVRRLHDDNHTGWWLVFPYLWAIGGGIFLLFTIGGAMSSVSAGDTSPSNLFAGTGIIGTVCLCASAISFLLLFIYFILPGTKGENKFGPDPLVDK
;
A
#
# COMPACT_ATOMS: atom_id res chain seq x y z
N MET A 1 18.07 8.59 -12.48
CA MET A 1 17.57 7.31 -13.02
C MET A 1 16.39 7.59 -13.94
N ASN A 2 16.29 6.93 -15.10
CA ASN A 2 15.21 7.14 -16.09
C ASN A 2 14.09 6.10 -15.91
N LEU A 3 12.86 6.41 -16.37
CA LEU A 3 11.69 5.53 -16.27
C LEU A 3 11.93 4.12 -16.83
N SER A 4 12.48 4.01 -18.05
CA SER A 4 12.77 2.70 -18.67
C SER A 4 13.73 1.84 -17.82
N LEU A 5 14.72 2.48 -17.19
CA LEU A 5 15.68 1.79 -16.33
C LEU A 5 15.05 1.35 -14.99
N ALA A 6 14.14 2.16 -14.44
CA ALA A 6 13.38 1.81 -13.25
C ALA A 6 12.48 0.60 -13.49
N VAL A 7 11.71 0.62 -14.59
CA VAL A 7 10.83 -0.50 -14.96
C VAL A 7 11.63 -1.78 -15.17
N LYS A 8 12.75 -1.73 -15.92
CA LYS A 8 13.59 -2.91 -16.15
C LYS A 8 14.17 -3.49 -14.85
N THR A 9 14.65 -2.62 -13.97
CA THR A 9 15.20 -3.04 -12.68
C THR A 9 14.12 -3.68 -11.82
N CYS A 10 12.97 -3.03 -11.65
CA CYS A 10 11.89 -3.52 -10.78
C CYS A 10 11.21 -4.78 -11.31
N LEU A 11 10.94 -4.88 -12.62
CA LEU A 11 10.18 -6.01 -13.18
C LEU A 11 11.03 -7.23 -13.51
N PHE A 12 12.28 -7.04 -13.94
CA PHE A 12 13.08 -8.15 -14.47
C PHE A 12 14.31 -8.47 -13.63
N LYS A 13 14.95 -7.47 -13.02
CA LYS A 13 16.22 -7.69 -12.31
C LYS A 13 16.03 -8.02 -10.83
N ASP A 14 15.17 -7.27 -10.16
CA ASP A 14 15.02 -7.29 -8.70
C ASP A 14 13.58 -7.57 -8.25
N CYS A 15 12.75 -8.18 -9.11
CA CYS A 15 11.33 -8.45 -8.83
C CYS A 15 11.11 -9.29 -7.56
N PHE A 16 12.05 -10.19 -7.24
CA PHE A 16 12.01 -11.06 -6.05
C PHE A 16 13.16 -10.81 -5.06
N THR A 17 14.02 -9.82 -5.32
CA THR A 17 15.20 -9.58 -4.49
C THR A 17 14.90 -8.52 -3.44
N MET A 18 14.50 -8.95 -2.24
CA MET A 18 14.16 -8.03 -1.13
C MET A 18 15.37 -7.53 -0.34
N ASN A 19 16.55 -8.09 -0.56
CA ASN A 19 17.77 -7.78 0.21
C ASN A 19 18.51 -6.53 -0.29
N ARG A 20 18.03 -5.85 -1.34
CA ARG A 20 18.66 -4.62 -1.86
C ARG A 20 17.93 -3.36 -1.42
N ARG A 21 18.63 -2.23 -1.43
CA ARG A 21 18.04 -0.89 -1.20
C ARG A 21 17.59 -0.28 -2.53
N ALA A 22 16.46 0.41 -2.54
CA ALA A 22 15.94 1.12 -3.71
C ALA A 22 16.05 2.64 -3.53
N PHE A 23 16.45 3.33 -4.60
CA PHE A 23 16.50 4.79 -4.61
C PHE A 23 15.10 5.40 -4.66
N ARG A 24 14.97 6.66 -4.20
CA ARG A 24 13.72 7.44 -4.35
C ARG A 24 13.25 7.52 -5.80
N SER A 25 14.16 7.82 -6.72
CA SER A 25 13.79 7.93 -8.14
C SER A 25 13.35 6.59 -8.73
N GLU A 26 13.90 5.47 -8.27
CA GLU A 26 13.45 4.13 -8.69
C GLU A 26 12.01 3.86 -8.22
N TYR A 27 11.72 4.16 -6.95
CA TYR A 27 10.39 4.02 -6.38
C TYR A 27 9.36 4.91 -7.12
N TRP A 28 9.61 6.22 -7.22
CA TRP A 28 8.65 7.16 -7.81
C TRP A 28 8.42 6.95 -9.30
N TRP A 29 9.45 6.58 -10.07
CA TRP A 29 9.25 6.20 -11.47
C TRP A 29 8.44 4.92 -11.61
N PHE A 30 8.63 3.96 -10.70
CA PHE A 30 7.84 2.73 -10.72
C PHE A 30 6.39 2.98 -10.30
N VAL A 31 6.14 3.86 -9.32
CA VAL A 31 4.78 4.32 -8.97
C VAL A 31 4.10 5.00 -10.16
N LEU A 32 4.80 5.87 -10.88
CA LEU A 32 4.26 6.50 -12.09
C LEU A 32 3.94 5.45 -13.17
N PHE A 33 4.84 4.48 -13.38
CA PHE A 33 4.60 3.38 -14.31
C PHE A 33 3.38 2.56 -13.89
N GLY A 34 3.24 2.21 -12.62
CA GLY A 34 2.08 1.48 -12.10
C GLY A 34 0.78 2.24 -12.30
N PHE A 35 0.78 3.55 -12.08
CA PHE A 35 -0.39 4.40 -12.34
C PHE A 35 -0.79 4.39 -13.82
N ILE A 36 0.16 4.60 -14.73
CA ILE A 36 -0.10 4.59 -16.18
C ILE A 36 -0.53 3.19 -16.65
N ALA A 37 0.16 2.15 -16.19
CA ALA A 37 -0.18 0.76 -16.50
C ALA A 37 -1.59 0.41 -16.02
N GLY A 38 -1.99 0.86 -14.82
CA GLY A 38 -3.34 0.68 -14.30
C GLY A 38 -4.42 1.31 -15.19
N LEU A 39 -4.19 2.52 -15.71
CA LEU A 39 -5.11 3.16 -16.66
C LEU A 39 -5.24 2.36 -17.96
N VAL A 40 -4.12 1.90 -18.52
CA VAL A 40 -4.10 1.12 -19.77
C VAL A 40 -4.76 -0.25 -19.57
N LEU A 41 -4.44 -0.94 -18.49
CA LEU A 41 -5.01 -2.24 -18.13
C LEU A 41 -6.52 -2.12 -17.86
N GLY A 42 -6.96 -1.03 -17.23
CA GLY A 42 -8.38 -0.75 -17.01
C GLY A 42 -9.18 -0.66 -18.32
N ILE A 43 -8.63 -0.01 -19.35
CA ILE A 43 -9.26 0.04 -20.68
C ILE A 43 -9.27 -1.35 -21.34
N LEU A 44 -8.18 -2.11 -21.23
CA LEU A 44 -8.09 -3.48 -21.74
C LEU A 44 -9.15 -4.40 -21.13
N SER A 45 -9.53 -4.19 -19.86
CA SER A 45 -10.53 -4.99 -19.16
C SER A 45 -11.93 -4.93 -19.77
N ILE A 46 -12.21 -3.93 -20.62
CA ILE A 46 -13.48 -3.78 -21.36
C ILE A 46 -13.67 -4.90 -22.38
N ILE A 47 -12.57 -5.47 -22.91
CA ILE A 47 -12.64 -6.61 -23.83
C ILE A 47 -12.97 -7.87 -23.01
N PRO A 48 -14.11 -8.53 -23.28
CA PRO A 48 -14.55 -9.66 -22.48
C PRO A 48 -13.58 -10.83 -22.60
N ILE A 49 -13.38 -11.53 -21.48
CA ILE A 49 -12.55 -12.74 -21.32
C ILE A 49 -11.05 -12.46 -21.52
N ILE A 50 -10.60 -12.12 -22.75
CA ILE A 50 -9.17 -11.93 -23.05
C ILE A 50 -8.63 -10.71 -22.31
N GLY A 51 -9.32 -9.59 -22.37
CA GLY A 51 -8.92 -8.35 -21.71
C GLY A 51 -8.85 -8.50 -20.19
N THR A 52 -9.85 -9.19 -19.61
CA THR A 52 -9.91 -9.49 -18.18
C THR A 52 -8.77 -10.42 -17.73
N LEU A 53 -8.43 -11.44 -18.50
CA LEU A 53 -7.31 -12.34 -18.18
C LEU A 53 -5.96 -11.62 -18.24
N VAL A 54 -5.74 -10.82 -19.28
CA VAL A 54 -4.52 -10.01 -19.41
C VAL A 54 -4.42 -9.00 -18.26
N TYR A 55 -5.53 -8.33 -17.93
CA TYR A 55 -5.60 -7.44 -16.77
C TYR A 55 -5.18 -8.17 -15.49
N ALA A 56 -5.79 -9.33 -15.19
CA ALA A 56 -5.54 -10.05 -13.95
C ALA A 56 -4.07 -10.47 -13.80
N VAL A 57 -3.46 -11.02 -14.87
CA VAL A 57 -2.05 -11.45 -14.83
C VAL A 57 -1.11 -10.26 -14.71
N ALA A 58 -1.34 -9.20 -15.49
CA ALA A 58 -0.48 -8.01 -15.46
C ALA A 58 -0.59 -7.26 -14.12
N ASP A 59 -1.80 -7.15 -13.57
CA ASP A 59 -2.05 -6.50 -12.29
C ASP A 59 -1.33 -7.23 -11.15
N ILE A 60 -1.44 -8.56 -11.08
CA ILE A 60 -0.71 -9.37 -10.08
C ILE A 60 0.80 -9.15 -10.19
N TRP A 61 1.33 -9.13 -11.43
CA TRP A 61 2.77 -8.95 -11.65
C TRP A 61 3.26 -7.56 -11.21
N ILE A 62 2.53 -6.51 -11.56
CA ILE A 62 2.83 -5.13 -11.17
C ILE A 62 2.67 -4.97 -9.66
N TRP A 63 1.66 -5.60 -9.06
CA TRP A 63 1.43 -5.56 -7.62
C TRP A 63 2.58 -6.20 -6.84
N LEU A 64 3.06 -7.37 -7.28
CA LEU A 64 4.24 -8.01 -6.68
C LEU A 64 5.49 -7.12 -6.77
N ALA A 65 5.76 -6.57 -7.95
CA ALA A 65 6.89 -5.66 -8.13
C ALA A 65 6.74 -4.35 -7.31
N SER A 66 5.51 -3.86 -7.14
CA SER A 66 5.18 -2.71 -6.29
C SER A 66 5.48 -3.00 -4.82
N LEU A 67 5.13 -4.20 -4.35
CA LEU A 67 5.44 -4.65 -3.00
C LEU A 67 6.95 -4.76 -2.80
N THR A 68 7.66 -5.39 -3.73
CA THR A 68 9.12 -5.55 -3.64
C THR A 68 9.84 -4.20 -3.63
N VAL A 69 9.49 -3.25 -4.51
CA VAL A 69 10.14 -1.92 -4.49
C VAL A 69 9.80 -1.12 -3.23
N SER A 70 8.59 -1.27 -2.68
CA SER A 70 8.19 -0.62 -1.43
C SER A 70 8.97 -1.14 -0.23
N VAL A 71 9.20 -2.46 -0.15
CA VAL A 71 10.05 -3.09 0.88
C VAL A 71 11.48 -2.60 0.76
N ARG A 72 12.05 -2.60 -0.46
CA ARG A 72 13.41 -2.11 -0.72
C ARG A 72 13.57 -0.63 -0.39
N ARG A 73 12.51 0.17 -0.51
CA ARG A 73 12.51 1.58 -0.12
C ARG A 73 12.45 1.76 1.40
N LEU A 74 11.67 0.95 2.12
CA LEU A 74 11.71 0.93 3.58
C LEU A 74 13.06 0.49 4.12
N HIS A 75 13.72 -0.45 3.46
CA HIS A 75 15.08 -0.88 3.80
C HIS A 75 16.09 0.26 3.66
N ASP A 76 15.85 1.22 2.75
CA ASP A 76 16.68 2.42 2.60
C ASP A 76 16.64 3.35 3.83
N ASP A 77 15.50 3.35 4.53
CA ASP A 77 15.29 4.10 5.78
C ASP A 77 15.56 3.23 7.03
N ASN A 78 16.19 2.05 6.87
CA ASN A 78 16.51 1.10 7.94
C ASN A 78 15.28 0.49 8.66
N HIS A 79 14.09 0.57 8.07
CA HIS A 79 12.87 -0.07 8.57
C HIS A 79 12.66 -1.46 7.96
N THR A 80 11.92 -2.34 8.64
CA THR A 80 11.59 -3.68 8.11
C THR A 80 10.40 -3.60 7.16
N GLY A 81 10.31 -4.51 6.18
CA GLY A 81 9.18 -4.58 5.24
C GLY A 81 7.79 -4.73 5.90
N TRP A 82 7.75 -5.24 7.14
CA TRP A 82 6.53 -5.30 7.97
C TRP A 82 5.87 -3.94 8.20
N TRP A 83 6.61 -2.85 8.08
CA TRP A 83 6.05 -1.51 8.19
C TRP A 83 4.99 -1.21 7.12
N LEU A 84 5.03 -1.88 5.96
CA LEU A 84 3.97 -1.78 4.94
C LEU A 84 2.64 -2.35 5.40
N VAL A 85 2.64 -3.30 6.33
CA VAL A 85 1.45 -4.08 6.73
C VAL A 85 0.64 -3.35 7.80
N PHE A 86 1.28 -2.51 8.63
CA PHE A 86 0.61 -1.81 9.73
C PHE A 86 -0.63 -0.99 9.32
N PRO A 87 -0.60 -0.14 8.27
CA PRO A 87 -1.78 0.63 7.89
C PRO A 87 -2.95 -0.26 7.48
N TYR A 88 -2.67 -1.38 6.81
CA TYR A 88 -3.70 -2.34 6.40
C TYR A 88 -4.30 -3.07 7.61
N LEU A 89 -3.50 -3.44 8.60
CA LEU A 89 -4.00 -4.06 9.83
C LEU A 89 -4.96 -3.13 10.58
N TRP A 90 -4.60 -1.85 10.73
CA TRP A 90 -5.48 -0.86 11.35
C TRP A 90 -6.75 -0.63 10.53
N ALA A 91 -6.64 -0.58 9.20
CA ALA A 91 -7.78 -0.40 8.31
C ALA A 91 -8.74 -1.60 8.35
N ILE A 92 -8.23 -2.83 8.34
CA ILE A 92 -9.05 -4.05 8.42
C ILE A 92 -9.70 -4.16 9.79
N GLY A 93 -8.95 -3.96 10.87
CA GLY A 93 -9.49 -4.01 12.23
C GLY A 93 -10.57 -2.95 12.47
N GLY A 94 -10.32 -1.70 12.05
CA GLY A 94 -11.29 -0.62 12.12
C GLY A 94 -12.51 -0.86 11.23
N GLY A 95 -12.30 -1.38 10.02
CA GLY A 95 -13.36 -1.70 9.06
C GLY A 95 -14.28 -2.83 9.53
N ILE A 96 -13.73 -3.92 10.07
CA ILE A 96 -14.52 -5.02 10.64
C ILE A 96 -15.37 -4.51 11.80
N PHE A 97 -14.77 -3.74 12.70
CA PHE A 97 -15.48 -3.15 13.83
C PHE A 97 -16.61 -2.24 13.33
N LEU A 98 -16.36 -1.41 12.33
CA LEU A 98 -17.35 -0.53 11.72
C LEU A 98 -18.51 -1.32 11.05
N LEU A 99 -18.24 -2.48 10.45
CA LEU A 99 -19.29 -3.32 9.86
C LEU A 99 -20.24 -3.91 10.91
N PHE A 100 -19.70 -4.45 12.01
CA PHE A 100 -20.52 -4.98 13.12
C PHE A 100 -21.41 -3.91 13.74
N THR A 101 -20.89 -2.69 13.81
CA THR A 101 -21.55 -1.58 14.47
C THR A 101 -22.67 -0.97 13.62
N ILE A 102 -22.47 -0.86 12.30
CA ILE A 102 -23.54 -0.48 11.37
C ILE A 102 -24.66 -1.53 11.38
N GLY A 103 -24.33 -2.82 11.40
CA GLY A 103 -25.33 -3.89 11.47
C GLY A 103 -26.20 -3.81 12.73
N GLY A 104 -25.58 -3.51 13.89
CA GLY A 104 -26.29 -3.28 15.14
C GLY A 104 -27.18 -2.03 15.10
N ALA A 105 -26.66 -0.92 14.58
CA ALA A 105 -27.39 0.34 14.42
C ALA A 105 -28.60 0.21 13.47
N MET A 106 -28.46 -0.52 12.36
CA MET A 106 -29.59 -0.78 11.44
C MET A 106 -30.68 -1.65 12.08
N SER A 107 -30.28 -2.57 12.97
CA SER A 107 -31.20 -3.44 13.70
C SER A 107 -32.01 -2.67 14.76
N SER A 108 -31.38 -1.74 15.48
CA SER A 108 -32.07 -0.87 16.46
C SER A 108 -33.03 0.11 15.77
N VAL A 109 -32.61 0.72 14.66
CA VAL A 109 -33.49 1.56 13.81
C VAL A 109 -34.70 0.77 13.31
N SER A 110 -34.49 -0.47 12.87
CA SER A 110 -35.58 -1.35 12.42
C SER A 110 -36.53 -1.75 13.56
N ALA A 111 -36.03 -1.83 14.79
CA ALA A 111 -36.83 -2.10 15.99
C ALA A 111 -37.58 -0.86 16.52
N GLY A 112 -37.45 0.30 15.87
CA GLY A 112 -38.07 1.56 16.28
C GLY A 112 -37.36 2.25 17.45
N ASP A 113 -36.20 1.74 17.87
CA ASP A 113 -35.37 2.36 18.91
C ASP A 113 -34.29 3.23 18.27
N THR A 114 -34.59 4.52 18.13
CA THR A 114 -33.65 5.53 17.63
C THR A 114 -32.87 6.23 18.74
N SER A 115 -32.78 5.62 19.92
CA SER A 115 -32.01 6.21 21.01
C SER A 115 -30.55 6.39 20.57
N PRO A 116 -29.95 7.59 20.80
CA PRO A 116 -28.54 7.84 20.44
C PRO A 116 -27.60 6.85 21.13
N SER A 117 -27.94 6.34 22.30
CA SER A 117 -27.19 5.26 22.94
C SER A 117 -27.10 4.03 22.04
N ASN A 118 -28.18 3.58 21.41
CA ASN A 118 -28.14 2.34 20.64
C ASN A 118 -27.59 2.52 19.20
N LEU A 119 -27.42 3.76 18.76
CA LEU A 119 -26.72 4.13 17.52
C LEU A 119 -25.21 4.34 17.73
N PHE A 120 -24.80 4.84 18.90
CA PHE A 120 -23.44 5.31 19.17
C PHE A 120 -22.68 4.54 20.29
N ALA A 121 -23.33 3.76 21.16
CA ALA A 121 -22.73 3.24 22.41
C ALA A 121 -21.65 2.17 22.24
N GLY A 122 -21.53 1.54 21.08
CA GLY A 122 -20.46 0.57 20.81
C GLY A 122 -19.49 1.00 19.71
N THR A 123 -19.75 2.10 19.01
CA THR A 123 -19.53 2.12 17.55
C THR A 123 -18.68 3.30 17.07
N GLY A 124 -18.76 4.45 17.73
CA GLY A 124 -18.17 5.68 17.21
C GLY A 124 -16.68 5.85 17.49
N ILE A 125 -16.19 5.42 18.65
CA ILE A 125 -14.86 5.87 19.10
C ILE A 125 -13.78 4.90 18.66
N ILE A 126 -13.90 3.60 18.97
CA ILE A 126 -12.83 2.62 18.70
C ILE A 126 -12.63 2.41 17.19
N GLY A 127 -13.70 2.18 16.43
CA GLY A 127 -13.63 2.02 14.98
C GLY A 127 -13.05 3.26 14.29
N THR A 128 -13.52 4.45 14.67
CA THR A 128 -13.01 5.72 14.13
C THR A 128 -11.55 5.95 14.53
N VAL A 129 -11.16 5.67 15.77
CA VAL A 129 -9.76 5.76 16.22
C VAL A 129 -8.86 4.81 15.43
N CYS A 130 -9.31 3.58 15.17
CA CYS A 130 -8.56 2.62 14.34
C CYS A 130 -8.42 3.12 12.89
N LEU A 131 -9.45 3.74 12.32
CA LEU A 131 -9.39 4.33 10.97
C LEU A 131 -8.53 5.61 10.93
N CYS A 132 -8.55 6.42 11.98
CA CYS A 132 -7.63 7.55 12.13
C CYS A 132 -6.18 7.05 12.26
N ALA A 133 -5.95 6.00 13.04
CA ALA A 133 -4.63 5.38 13.19
C ALA A 133 -4.13 4.78 11.86
N SER A 134 -5.01 4.17 11.07
CA SER A 134 -4.65 3.69 9.73
C SER A 134 -4.28 4.85 8.81
N ALA A 135 -5.06 5.93 8.79
CA ALA A 135 -4.77 7.12 7.98
C ALA A 135 -3.42 7.76 8.37
N ILE A 136 -3.15 7.91 9.67
CA ILE A 136 -1.86 8.40 10.17
C ILE A 136 -0.72 7.48 9.73
N SER A 137 -0.91 6.16 9.83
CA SER A 137 0.11 5.18 9.44
C SER A 137 0.42 5.25 7.93
N PHE A 138 -0.60 5.42 7.08
CA PHE A 138 -0.42 5.65 5.64
C PHE A 138 0.35 6.94 5.37
N LEU A 139 0.05 8.01 6.10
CA LEU A 139 0.74 9.29 5.98
C LEU A 139 2.21 9.16 6.38
N LEU A 140 2.52 8.44 7.46
CA LEU A 140 3.91 8.17 7.87
C LEU A 140 4.68 7.37 6.81
N LEU A 141 4.09 6.31 6.25
CA LEU A 141 4.72 5.56 5.15
C LEU A 141 4.97 6.45 3.93
N PHE A 142 4.00 7.28 3.59
CA PHE A 142 4.14 8.22 2.48
C PHE A 142 5.28 9.20 2.71
N ILE A 143 5.40 9.74 3.93
CA ILE A 143 6.52 10.59 4.33
C ILE A 143 7.85 9.83 4.17
N TYR A 144 7.95 8.60 4.67
CA TYR A 144 9.16 7.78 4.51
C TYR A 144 9.53 7.58 3.04
N PHE A 145 8.55 7.39 2.15
CA PHE A 145 8.84 7.27 0.72
C PHE A 145 9.38 8.54 0.07
N ILE A 146 9.11 9.72 0.62
CA ILE A 146 9.63 11.01 0.13
C ILE A 146 11.00 11.36 0.74
N LEU A 147 11.22 11.01 2.02
CA LEU A 147 12.37 11.48 2.80
C LEU A 147 13.72 10.86 2.42
N PRO A 148 14.84 11.56 2.69
CA PRO A 148 15.99 10.99 3.36
C PRO A 148 16.24 9.49 3.45
N GLY A 149 16.82 8.79 2.47
CA GLY A 149 17.42 7.50 2.79
C GLY A 149 18.55 7.65 3.82
N THR A 150 18.83 6.61 4.61
CA THR A 150 19.96 6.62 5.55
C THR A 150 21.30 6.77 4.79
N LYS A 151 22.17 7.69 5.23
CA LYS A 151 23.49 7.89 4.61
C LYS A 151 24.45 6.80 5.06
N GLY A 152 25.15 6.18 4.11
CA GLY A 152 26.13 5.12 4.40
C GLY A 152 25.51 3.73 4.51
N GLU A 153 26.27 2.78 5.07
CA GLU A 153 25.85 1.39 5.20
C GLU A 153 24.75 1.22 6.25
N ASN A 154 23.79 0.34 5.98
CA ASN A 154 22.76 -0.05 6.93
C ASN A 154 22.64 -1.58 7.01
N LYS A 155 21.74 -2.10 7.86
CA LYS A 155 21.55 -3.55 8.06
C LYS A 155 21.18 -4.33 6.78
N PHE A 156 20.73 -3.62 5.74
CA PHE A 156 20.27 -4.16 4.47
C PHE A 156 21.27 -3.93 3.33
N GLY A 157 22.46 -3.39 3.62
CA GLY A 157 23.55 -3.28 2.66
C GLY A 157 24.11 -1.86 2.49
N PRO A 158 25.07 -1.70 1.57
CA PRO A 158 25.75 -0.43 1.32
C PRO A 158 24.82 0.62 0.74
N ASP A 159 25.23 1.88 0.84
CA ASP A 159 24.47 3.01 0.32
C ASP A 159 24.31 2.86 -1.21
N PRO A 160 23.07 2.82 -1.73
CA PRO A 160 22.87 2.67 -3.16
C PRO A 160 23.54 3.80 -3.96
N LEU A 161 23.80 4.98 -3.37
CA LEU A 161 24.49 6.11 -4.01
C LEU A 161 25.94 5.83 -4.46
N VAL A 162 26.59 4.78 -3.96
CA VAL A 162 27.99 4.48 -4.30
C VAL A 162 28.12 3.74 -5.63
N ASP A 163 27.07 3.03 -6.05
CA ASP A 163 27.12 2.07 -7.16
C ASP A 163 26.59 2.60 -8.52
N LYS A 164 26.29 3.91 -8.64
CA LYS A 164 25.73 4.50 -9.89
C LYS A 164 26.25 5.87 -10.23
#